data_AF-A0A2V8Q2P6-F1
#
_entry.id   AF-A0A2V8Q2P6-F1
#
_cell.length_a   1.000
_cell.length_b   1.000
_cell.length_c   1.000
_cell.angle_alpha   90.00
_cell.angle_beta   90.00
_cell.angle_gamma   90.00
#
_symmetry.space_group_name_H-M   'P 1'
#
loop_
_entity.id
_entity.type
_entity.pdbx_description
1 polymer ?
#
loop_
_entity_poly.entity_id
_entity_poly.type
_entity_poly.pdbx_seq_one_letter_code
_entity_poly.pdbx_strand_id
1 'polypeptide(L)'
;SDYWAITLNGDGAVGEYVTNNPNGIRRAAYTVPANPVHDSYADVGVGGFSVHNDGEVWAATLWDLRTQLGATTTDLLVLNGMKFTPNRPSFLNARDGILQADQNLNGGANRCAIWAVFARHGMG
;
A
#
# COMPACT_ATOMS: atom_id res chain seq x y z
N SER A 1 -3.56 -6.23 -4.88
CA SER A 1 -2.93 -7.51 -5.23
C SER A 1 -1.42 -7.39 -5.20
N ASP A 2 -0.86 -6.37 -5.83
CA ASP A 2 0.58 -6.09 -5.87
C ASP A 2 1.27 -6.23 -4.52
N TYR A 3 0.79 -5.53 -3.49
CA TYR A 3 1.31 -5.65 -2.12
C TYR A 3 1.59 -7.10 -1.72
N TRP A 4 0.61 -7.98 -1.84
CA TRP A 4 0.75 -9.39 -1.47
C TRP A 4 1.69 -10.17 -2.39
N ALA A 5 1.83 -9.79 -3.66
CA ALA A 5 2.76 -10.45 -4.57
C ALA A 5 4.21 -10.08 -4.23
N ILE A 6 4.48 -8.78 -4.03
CA ILE A 6 5.83 -8.26 -3.73
C ILE A 6 6.30 -8.62 -2.31
N THR A 7 5.37 -8.86 -1.37
CA THR A 7 5.73 -9.30 -0.02
C THR A 7 6.28 -10.73 0.04
N LEU A 8 5.93 -11.59 -0.93
CA LEU A 8 6.33 -13.01 -0.91
C LEU A 8 7.83 -13.21 -1.16
N ASN A 9 8.41 -12.41 -2.04
CA ASN A 9 9.83 -12.47 -2.41
C ASN A 9 10.63 -11.26 -1.91
N GLY A 10 9.97 -10.25 -1.33
CA GLY A 10 10.63 -9.04 -0.83
C GLY A 10 11.17 -8.15 -1.95
N ASP A 11 10.57 -8.23 -3.13
CA ASP A 11 10.99 -7.52 -4.33
C ASP A 11 9.84 -6.62 -4.82
N GLY A 12 10.10 -5.32 -4.90
CA GLY A 12 9.11 -4.29 -5.25
C GLY A 12 8.69 -4.29 -6.71
N ALA A 13 9.31 -5.09 -7.58
CA ALA A 13 8.89 -5.22 -8.97
C ALA A 13 7.79 -6.29 -9.15
N VAL A 14 6.91 -6.07 -10.14
CA VAL A 14 5.78 -6.96 -10.40
C VAL A 14 5.89 -7.54 -11.81
N GLY A 15 6.02 -8.85 -11.92
CA GLY A 15 5.90 -9.58 -13.19
C GLY A 15 7.13 -9.54 -14.10
N GLU A 16 8.31 -9.23 -13.58
CA GLU A 16 9.56 -9.11 -14.36
C GLU A 16 9.85 -10.33 -15.24
N TYR A 17 9.69 -11.52 -14.67
CA TYR A 17 10.00 -12.79 -15.33
C TYR A 17 9.11 -13.03 -16.55
N VAL A 18 7.79 -12.86 -16.41
CA VAL A 18 6.83 -13.16 -17.47
C VAL A 18 6.86 -12.12 -18.59
N THR A 19 7.29 -10.89 -18.28
CA THR A 19 7.44 -9.82 -19.29
C THR A 19 8.83 -9.74 -19.87
N ASN A 20 9.80 -10.47 -19.33
CA ASN A 20 11.22 -10.32 -19.64
C ASN A 20 11.66 -8.85 -19.60
N ASN A 21 11.18 -8.11 -18.59
CA ASN A 21 11.43 -6.69 -18.40
C ASN A 21 11.77 -6.43 -16.92
N PRO A 22 12.96 -5.87 -16.60
CA PRO A 22 13.35 -5.60 -15.21
C PRO A 22 12.46 -4.56 -14.50
N ASN A 23 11.63 -3.80 -15.24
CA ASN A 23 10.65 -2.90 -14.64
C ASN A 23 9.29 -3.57 -14.41
N GLY A 24 9.10 -4.80 -14.87
CA GLY A 24 7.83 -5.52 -14.74
C GLY A 24 6.68 -4.87 -15.53
N ILE A 25 5.48 -4.90 -14.94
CA ILE A 25 4.24 -4.40 -15.55
C ILE A 25 3.76 -3.05 -14.98
N ARG A 26 4.45 -2.49 -14.00
CA ARG A 26 4.07 -1.24 -13.33
C ARG A 26 4.90 -0.08 -13.86
N ARG A 27 4.45 1.16 -13.58
CA ARG A 27 5.18 2.36 -14.03
C ARG A 27 6.57 2.48 -13.39
N ALA A 28 6.76 1.93 -12.19
CA ALA A 28 8.06 1.71 -11.56
C ALA A 28 8.00 0.54 -10.55
N ALA A 29 9.14 0.14 -10.01
CA ALA A 29 9.18 -0.72 -8.82
C ALA A 29 8.73 0.04 -7.56
N TYR A 30 8.16 -0.68 -6.59
CA TYR A 30 7.83 -0.12 -5.28
C TYR A 30 9.09 -0.02 -4.41
N THR A 31 9.45 1.22 -4.02
CA THR A 31 10.65 1.53 -3.22
C THR A 31 10.28 2.31 -1.98
N VAL A 32 11.23 2.44 -1.03
CA VAL A 32 11.14 3.37 0.10
C VAL A 32 12.44 4.17 0.16
N PRO A 33 12.41 5.50 -0.08
CA PRO A 33 11.24 6.34 -0.41
C PRO A 33 10.52 5.91 -1.70
N ALA A 34 9.23 6.23 -1.80
CA ALA A 34 8.41 5.85 -2.94
C ALA A 34 8.90 6.52 -4.23
N ASN A 35 8.74 5.83 -5.36
CA ASN A 35 8.95 6.44 -6.66
C ASN A 35 7.92 7.56 -6.86
N PRO A 36 8.30 8.74 -7.39
CA PRO A 36 7.38 9.86 -7.59
C PRO A 36 6.10 9.52 -8.34
N VAL A 37 6.10 8.53 -9.22
CA VAL A 37 4.90 8.12 -9.99
C VAL A 37 3.85 7.38 -9.15
N HIS A 38 4.18 7.01 -7.91
CA HIS A 38 3.30 6.34 -6.96
C HIS A 38 3.15 7.10 -5.62
N ASP A 39 3.75 8.29 -5.49
CA ASP A 39 4.10 8.86 -4.18
C ASP A 39 2.90 9.48 -3.45
N SER A 40 1.87 9.96 -4.15
CA SER A 40 0.79 10.71 -3.52
C SER A 40 -0.61 10.26 -3.91
N TYR A 41 -1.53 10.36 -2.97
CA TYR A 41 -2.97 10.28 -3.23
C TYR A 41 -3.45 11.30 -4.27
N ALA A 42 -2.74 12.43 -4.42
CA ALA A 42 -3.00 13.41 -5.46
C ALA A 42 -2.75 12.88 -6.89
N ASP A 43 -2.00 11.79 -7.04
CA ASP A 43 -1.68 11.18 -8.34
C ASP A 43 -2.82 10.28 -8.86
N VAL A 44 -3.82 9.99 -8.02
CA VAL A 44 -4.99 9.19 -8.41
C VAL A 44 -5.78 9.92 -9.49
N GLY A 45 -5.98 9.26 -10.63
CA GLY A 45 -6.66 9.80 -11.81
C GLY A 45 -5.81 10.77 -12.65
N VAL A 46 -4.55 11.03 -12.29
CA VAL A 46 -3.65 11.84 -13.13
C VAL A 46 -3.37 11.08 -14.44
N GLY A 47 -3.73 11.71 -15.57
CA GLY A 47 -3.68 11.08 -16.88
C GLY A 47 -4.87 10.14 -17.17
N GLY A 48 -5.89 10.13 -16.32
CA GLY A 48 -7.11 9.32 -16.44
C GLY A 48 -7.18 8.22 -15.37
N PHE A 49 -8.40 7.96 -14.86
CA PHE A 49 -8.63 6.91 -13.87
C PHE A 49 -8.34 5.53 -14.46
N SER A 50 -7.51 4.77 -13.76
CA SER A 50 -7.13 3.41 -14.11
C SER A 50 -6.82 2.65 -12.84
N VAL A 51 -7.59 1.59 -12.57
CA VAL A 51 -7.42 0.77 -11.35
C VAL A 51 -6.01 0.18 -11.20
N HIS A 52 -5.24 0.09 -12.29
CA HIS A 52 -3.86 -0.34 -12.26
C HIS A 52 -2.92 0.80 -11.85
N ASN A 53 -3.03 1.95 -12.50
CA ASN A 53 -2.18 3.11 -12.19
C ASN A 53 -2.50 3.66 -10.79
N ASP A 54 -3.78 3.84 -10.49
CA ASP A 54 -4.24 4.32 -9.19
C ASP A 54 -3.89 3.30 -8.08
N GLY A 55 -3.96 2.00 -8.42
CA GLY A 55 -3.59 0.92 -7.51
C GLY A 55 -2.11 0.89 -7.11
N GLU A 56 -1.22 1.48 -7.92
CA GLU A 56 0.20 1.60 -7.59
C GLU A 56 0.43 2.55 -6.41
N VAL A 57 -0.33 3.64 -6.31
CA VAL A 57 -0.28 4.56 -5.15
C VAL A 57 -0.61 3.81 -3.87
N TRP A 58 -1.70 3.02 -3.89
CA TRP A 58 -2.09 2.19 -2.74
C TRP A 58 -1.02 1.16 -2.37
N ALA A 59 -0.46 0.46 -3.36
CA ALA A 59 0.57 -0.54 -3.12
C ALA A 59 1.87 0.06 -2.58
N ALA A 60 2.28 1.23 -3.09
CA ALA A 60 3.45 1.97 -2.60
C ALA A 60 3.30 2.37 -1.12
N THR A 61 2.12 2.87 -0.73
CA THR A 61 1.85 3.20 0.68
C THR A 61 1.92 1.98 1.59
N LEU A 62 1.35 0.84 1.18
CA LEU A 62 1.42 -0.38 1.98
C LEU A 62 2.85 -0.95 2.04
N TRP A 63 3.64 -0.79 0.97
CA TRP A 63 5.06 -1.16 0.96
C TRP A 63 5.90 -0.32 1.93
N ASP A 64 5.66 0.99 1.99
CA ASP A 64 6.27 1.89 2.99
C ASP A 64 5.85 1.49 4.41
N LEU A 65 4.55 1.20 4.62
CA LEU A 65 4.05 0.74 5.91
C LEU A 65 4.70 -0.57 6.36
N ARG A 66 4.94 -1.49 5.43
CA ARG A 66 5.65 -2.74 5.69
C ARG A 66 7.13 -2.50 6.03
N THR A 67 7.78 -1.56 5.37
CA THR A 67 9.15 -1.15 5.73
C THR A 67 9.20 -0.56 7.14
N GLN A 68 8.17 0.20 7.53
CA GLN A 68 8.10 0.85 8.84
C GLN A 68 7.77 -0.10 10.00
N LEU A 69 6.83 -1.04 9.82
CA LEU A 69 6.33 -1.91 10.91
C LEU A 69 6.82 -3.36 10.83
N GLY A 70 7.46 -3.74 9.72
CA GLY A 70 7.86 -5.11 9.44
C GLY A 70 6.73 -5.96 8.83
N ALA A 71 7.13 -7.06 8.20
CA ALA A 71 6.26 -7.97 7.45
C ALA A 71 5.08 -8.49 8.27
N THR A 72 5.37 -9.14 9.39
CA THR A 72 4.37 -9.83 10.22
C THR A 72 3.28 -8.90 10.69
N THR A 73 3.65 -7.71 11.18
CA THR A 73 2.69 -6.71 11.67
C THR A 73 1.84 -6.19 10.52
N THR A 74 2.48 -5.69 9.45
CA THR A 74 1.74 -5.04 8.36
C THR A 74 0.83 -6.01 7.62
N ASP A 75 1.27 -7.25 7.36
CA ASP A 75 0.46 -8.26 6.69
C ASP A 75 -0.80 -8.58 7.49
N LEU A 76 -0.68 -8.75 8.82
CA LEU A 76 -1.83 -8.97 9.69
C LEU A 76 -2.79 -7.77 9.72
N LEU A 77 -2.26 -6.56 9.76
CA LEU A 77 -3.06 -5.34 9.76
C LEU A 77 -3.78 -5.12 8.43
N VAL A 78 -3.11 -5.32 7.30
CA VAL A 78 -3.71 -5.19 5.96
C VAL A 78 -4.81 -6.24 5.78
N LEU A 79 -4.54 -7.51 6.09
CA LEU A 79 -5.51 -8.58 5.93
C LEU A 79 -6.75 -8.38 6.83
N ASN A 80 -6.56 -8.05 8.11
CA ASN A 80 -7.67 -7.84 9.02
C ASN A 80 -8.38 -6.51 8.75
N GLY A 81 -7.67 -5.49 8.25
CA GLY A 81 -8.24 -4.21 7.86
C GLY A 81 -9.30 -4.33 6.77
N MET A 82 -9.12 -5.25 5.81
CA MET A 82 -10.11 -5.53 4.75
C MET A 82 -11.49 -5.94 5.31
N LYS A 83 -11.54 -6.54 6.52
CA LYS A 83 -12.81 -6.92 7.17
C LYS A 83 -13.58 -5.70 7.70
N PHE A 84 -12.89 -4.57 7.88
CA PHE A 84 -13.42 -3.31 8.39
C PHE A 84 -13.61 -2.26 7.30
N THR A 85 -13.39 -2.61 6.02
CA THR A 85 -13.66 -1.71 4.90
C THR A 85 -15.10 -1.87 4.40
N PRO A 86 -15.83 -0.77 4.10
CA PRO A 86 -17.15 -0.85 3.50
C PRO A 86 -17.09 -1.39 2.06
N ASN A 87 -18.24 -1.76 1.50
CA ASN A 87 -18.32 -2.08 0.08
C ASN A 87 -17.96 -0.83 -0.77
N ARG A 88 -17.17 -1.02 -1.83
CA ARG A 88 -16.64 0.06 -2.70
C ARG A 88 -15.89 1.13 -1.90
N PRO A 89 -14.84 0.76 -1.14
CA PRO A 89 -14.13 1.70 -0.28
C PRO A 89 -13.30 2.70 -1.08
N SER A 90 -13.15 3.91 -0.55
CA SER A 90 -12.04 4.80 -0.91
C SER A 90 -10.73 4.34 -0.24
N PHE A 91 -9.59 4.92 -0.65
CA PHE A 91 -8.31 4.65 0.03
C PHE A 91 -8.35 5.05 1.50
N LEU A 92 -9.03 6.14 1.84
CA LEU A 92 -9.17 6.59 3.22
C LEU A 92 -10.03 5.61 4.04
N ASN A 93 -11.08 5.03 3.45
CA ASN A 93 -11.82 3.96 4.13
C ASN A 93 -10.95 2.72 4.38
N ALA A 94 -10.05 2.39 3.44
CA ALA A 94 -9.12 1.28 3.60
C ALA A 94 -8.06 1.54 4.68
N ARG A 95 -7.50 2.74 4.73
CA ARG A 95 -6.63 3.21 5.83
C ARG A 95 -7.34 3.09 7.18
N ASP A 96 -8.58 3.57 7.26
CA ASP A 96 -9.34 3.54 8.51
C ASP A 96 -9.64 2.10 8.94
N GLY A 97 -9.85 1.18 7.99
CA GLY A 97 -9.93 -0.25 8.26
C GLY A 97 -8.63 -0.82 8.86
N ILE A 98 -7.46 -0.41 8.36
CA ILE A 98 -6.14 -0.79 8.90
C ILE A 98 -5.95 -0.24 10.31
N LEU A 99 -6.33 1.02 10.56
CA LEU A 99 -6.31 1.62 11.91
C LEU A 99 -7.24 0.87 12.88
N GLN A 100 -8.42 0.44 12.41
CA GLN A 100 -9.34 -0.36 13.22
C GLN A 100 -8.77 -1.75 13.51
N ALA A 101 -8.08 -2.37 12.55
CA ALA A 101 -7.37 -3.63 12.78
C ALA A 101 -6.27 -3.47 13.84
N ASP A 102 -5.50 -2.38 13.80
CA ASP A 102 -4.46 -2.11 14.81
C ASP A 102 -5.05 -1.88 16.20
N GLN A 103 -6.19 -1.17 16.28
CA GLN A 103 -6.90 -1.00 17.53
C GLN A 103 -7.34 -2.35 18.14
N ASN A 104 -7.82 -3.27 17.31
CA ASN A 104 -8.37 -4.55 17.77
C ASN A 104 -7.30 -5.59 18.10
N LEU A 105 -6.21 -5.63 17.33
CA LEU A 105 -5.16 -6.65 17.48
C LEU A 105 -4.05 -6.22 18.42
N ASN A 106 -3.71 -4.92 18.41
CA ASN A 106 -2.52 -4.40 19.08
C ASN A 106 -2.84 -3.28 20.07
N GLY A 107 -4.13 -3.01 20.35
CA GLY A 107 -4.54 -1.91 21.22
C GLY A 107 -4.18 -0.52 20.70
N GLY A 108 -3.94 -0.37 19.39
CA GLY A 108 -3.58 0.91 18.78
C GLY A 108 -2.10 1.24 18.86
N ALA A 109 -1.24 0.28 19.21
CA ALA A 109 0.20 0.49 19.40
C ALA A 109 0.92 1.06 18.17
N ASN A 110 0.42 0.80 16.95
CA ASN A 110 1.06 1.25 15.71
C ASN A 110 0.36 2.46 15.08
N ARG A 111 -0.67 3.01 15.73
CA ARG A 111 -1.50 4.11 15.20
C ARG A 111 -0.68 5.29 14.67
N CYS A 112 0.32 5.75 15.41
CA CYS A 112 1.16 6.88 14.99
C CYS A 112 1.98 6.57 13.73
N ALA A 113 2.55 5.36 13.65
CA ALA A 113 3.34 4.94 12.49
C ALA A 113 2.47 4.73 11.25
N ILE A 114 1.29 4.11 11.41
CA ILE A 114 0.29 3.98 10.35
C ILE A 114 -0.07 5.38 9.83
N TRP A 115 -0.48 6.28 10.73
CA TRP A 115 -0.85 7.64 10.34
C TRP A 115 0.29 8.39 9.65
N ALA A 116 1.51 8.30 10.15
CA ALA A 116 2.67 8.98 9.57
C ALA A 116 2.96 8.51 8.15
N VAL A 117 2.89 7.20 7.88
CA VAL A 117 3.09 6.64 6.53
C VAL A 117 1.96 7.08 5.60
N PHE A 118 0.70 6.91 6.00
CA PHE A 118 -0.41 7.34 5.16
C PHE A 118 -0.40 8.84 4.87
N ALA A 119 -0.07 9.69 5.86
CA ALA A 119 0.08 11.13 5.67
C ALA A 119 1.20 11.49 4.68
N ARG A 120 2.34 10.77 4.72
CA ARG A 120 3.44 10.97 3.76
C ARG A 120 2.99 10.73 2.31
N HIS A 121 2.08 9.77 2.10
CA HIS A 121 1.50 9.45 0.79
C HIS A 121 0.22 10.26 0.48
N GLY A 122 -0.01 11.40 1.17
CA GLY A 122 -1.17 12.27 0.92
C GLY A 122 -2.50 11.74 1.44
N MET A 123 -2.49 10.70 2.28
CA MET A 123 -3.67 10.07 2.90
C MET A 123 -3.72 10.31 4.41
N GLY A 124 -3.35 11.51 4.84
CA GLY A 124 -3.38 11.96 6.23
C GLY A 124 -4.77 12.25 6.79
#